data_AF-A0A6C0JS19-F1
#
_entry.id   AF-A0A6C0JS19-F1
#
_cell.length_a   1.000
_cell.length_b   1.000
_cell.length_c   1.000
_cell.angle_alpha   90.00
_cell.angle_beta   90.00
_cell.angle_gamma   90.00
#
_symmetry.space_group_name_H-M   'P 1'
#
loop_
_entity.id
_entity.type
_entity.pdbx_description
1 polymer ?
#
loop_
_entity_poly.entity_id
_entity_poly.type
_entity_poly.pdbx_seq_one_letter_code
_entity_poly.pdbx_strand_id
1 'polypeptide(L)'
;MDLSTILISILVSVAVLVTAYWYFSREAVLSTATVIQPSTEDGKKAYTSNKALPRSKDQHEGLTFSYTCWVKIDDFSYRYGEPKVIFTKGSPDLKTMCPALLVDGNTNSLLVKVDTFGGTETIPISNIPAKKWIHVAIAVEQDAVNVYINGNLYIHHSITQVPKQNNSTVSTGVGGGFDGKLANLEYYGYLLTPDAVKSSMANPPSGQQAVEVLPPYFDISWWTGRRG
;
A
#
# COMPACT_ATOMS: atom_id res chain seq x y z
N MET A 1 30.10 48.61 18.54
CA MET A 1 29.05 48.14 17.61
C MET A 1 27.79 48.88 17.98
N ASP A 2 27.19 49.57 17.02
CA ASP A 2 25.98 50.36 17.29
C ASP A 2 24.77 49.43 17.49
N LEU A 3 23.84 49.86 18.36
CA LEU A 3 22.65 49.07 18.70
C LEU A 3 21.83 48.68 17.46
N SER A 4 21.79 49.56 16.45
CA SER A 4 21.18 49.31 15.15
C SER A 4 21.83 48.12 14.43
N THR A 5 23.15 48.02 14.44
CA THR A 5 23.90 46.92 13.81
C THR A 5 23.66 45.59 14.52
N ILE A 6 23.48 45.60 15.84
CA ILE A 6 23.15 44.40 16.64
C ILE A 6 21.71 43.93 16.36
N LEU A 7 20.76 44.85 16.24
CA LEU A 7 19.36 44.50 15.93
C LEU A 7 19.21 43.94 14.52
N ILE A 8 19.91 44.51 13.54
CA ILE A 8 19.90 44.02 12.15
C ILE A 8 20.55 42.63 12.07
N SER A 9 21.66 42.39 12.77
CA SER A 9 22.30 41.07 12.74
C SER A 9 21.43 39.98 13.34
N ILE A 10 20.74 40.24 14.47
CA ILE A 10 19.79 39.29 15.08
C ILE A 10 18.64 38.99 14.13
N LEU A 11 18.07 40.02 13.48
CA LEU A 11 16.94 39.86 12.57
C LEU A 11 17.33 39.00 11.35
N VAL A 12 18.52 39.24 10.79
CA VAL A 12 19.07 38.41 9.70
C VAL A 12 19.30 36.97 10.15
N SER A 13 19.88 36.76 11.34
CA SER A 13 20.08 35.40 11.87
C SER A 13 18.77 34.65 12.07
N VAL A 14 17.73 35.29 12.60
CA VAL A 14 16.40 34.67 12.76
C VAL A 14 15.77 34.36 11.40
N ALA A 15 15.86 35.27 10.43
CA ALA A 15 15.35 35.03 9.08
C ALA A 15 16.06 33.84 8.39
N VAL A 16 17.38 33.71 8.57
CA VAL A 16 18.15 32.57 8.07
C VAL A 16 17.74 31.27 8.78
N LEU A 17 17.53 31.30 10.11
CA LEU A 17 17.08 30.12 10.85
C LEU A 17 15.66 29.69 10.46
N VAL A 18 14.74 30.64 10.24
CA VAL A 18 13.37 30.35 9.81
C VAL A 18 13.34 29.82 8.38
N THR A 19 14.13 30.40 7.47
CA THR A 19 14.20 29.91 6.08
C THR A 19 14.90 28.56 6.00
N ALA A 20 15.96 28.32 6.77
CA ALA A 20 16.58 27.02 6.90
C ALA A 20 15.60 26.01 7.52
N TYR A 21 14.89 26.37 8.59
CA TYR A 21 13.85 25.52 9.17
C TYR A 21 12.77 25.19 8.15
N TRP A 22 12.24 26.17 7.42
CA TRP A 22 11.27 25.95 6.34
C TRP A 22 11.84 25.11 5.19
N TYR A 23 13.11 25.27 4.85
CA TYR A 23 13.76 24.51 3.78
C TYR A 23 13.99 23.04 4.19
N PHE A 24 14.53 22.81 5.38
CA PHE A 24 14.76 21.47 5.93
C PHE A 24 13.47 20.77 6.36
N SER A 25 12.44 21.51 6.80
CA SER A 25 11.10 20.95 7.05
C SER A 25 10.29 20.71 5.77
N ARG A 26 10.72 21.30 4.64
CA ARG A 26 10.17 21.01 3.30
C ARG A 26 10.81 19.81 2.61
N GLU A 27 11.81 19.15 3.21
CA GLU A 27 12.15 17.79 2.81
C GLU A 27 11.06 16.82 3.29
N ALA A 28 9.91 16.92 2.62
CA ALA A 28 8.90 15.91 2.62
C ALA A 28 9.54 14.64 2.05
N VAL A 29 9.85 13.69 2.94
CA VAL A 29 9.92 12.24 2.73
C VAL A 29 9.81 11.84 1.25
N LEU A 30 10.88 12.06 0.48
CA LEU A 30 11.05 11.45 -0.83
C LEU A 30 11.48 10.00 -0.59
N SER A 31 10.55 9.24 -0.01
CA SER A 31 10.73 7.82 0.16
C SER A 31 10.15 7.16 -1.08
N THR A 32 11.00 7.13 -2.11
CA THR A 32 10.70 6.67 -3.46
C THR A 32 10.13 5.26 -3.41
N ALA A 33 8.82 5.14 -3.66
CA ALA A 33 8.17 3.86 -3.85
C ALA A 33 8.87 3.11 -5.00
N THR A 34 9.17 1.83 -4.80
CA THR A 34 9.59 0.96 -5.90
C THR A 34 8.33 0.47 -6.61
N VAL A 35 8.02 1.08 -7.75
CA VAL A 35 6.89 0.64 -8.58
C VAL A 35 7.21 -0.71 -9.20
N ILE A 36 6.50 -1.76 -8.80
CA ILE A 36 6.71 -3.13 -9.30
C ILE A 36 5.99 -3.27 -10.64
N GLN A 37 4.73 -2.86 -10.69
CA GLN A 37 3.88 -2.95 -11.87
C GLN A 37 3.01 -1.69 -12.01
N PRO A 38 3.37 -0.75 -12.90
CA PRO A 38 2.67 0.54 -13.04
C PRO A 38 1.37 0.42 -13.85
N SER A 39 1.24 -0.58 -14.70
CA SER A 39 0.09 -0.78 -15.58
C SER A 39 -0.98 -1.67 -14.94
N THR A 40 -2.20 -1.55 -15.47
CA THR A 40 -3.25 -2.55 -15.22
C THR A 40 -2.95 -3.81 -16.00
N GLU A 41 -2.76 -4.93 -15.31
CA GLU A 41 -2.58 -6.25 -15.91
C GLU A 41 -3.71 -7.20 -15.50
N ASP A 42 -3.89 -8.23 -16.32
CA ASP A 42 -4.82 -9.33 -16.06
C ASP A 42 -4.30 -10.20 -14.89
N GLY A 43 -5.16 -10.45 -13.90
CA GLY A 43 -4.86 -11.27 -12.73
C GLY A 43 -4.53 -12.73 -13.04
N LYS A 44 -4.91 -13.24 -14.22
CA LYS A 44 -4.58 -14.61 -14.70
C LYS A 44 -3.19 -14.71 -15.32
N LYS A 45 -2.60 -13.57 -15.72
CA LYS A 45 -1.30 -13.55 -16.38
C LYS A 45 -0.19 -13.54 -15.33
N ALA A 46 0.63 -14.60 -15.34
CA ALA A 46 1.79 -14.66 -14.47
C ALA A 46 2.83 -13.60 -14.87
N TYR A 47 3.30 -12.83 -13.90
CA TYR A 47 4.41 -11.90 -14.07
C TYR A 47 5.37 -12.04 -12.89
N THR A 48 6.67 -11.89 -13.16
CA THR A 48 7.73 -11.97 -12.16
C THR A 48 8.61 -10.75 -12.33
N SER A 49 8.71 -9.95 -11.28
CA SER A 49 9.49 -8.71 -11.32
C SER A 49 10.98 -9.03 -11.38
N ASN A 50 11.72 -8.22 -12.14
CA ASN A 50 13.18 -8.21 -12.13
C ASN A 50 13.76 -7.14 -11.19
N LYS A 51 12.90 -6.40 -10.47
CA LYS A 51 13.34 -5.31 -9.58
C LYS A 51 13.80 -5.87 -8.25
N ALA A 52 15.03 -5.52 -7.87
CA ALA A 52 15.49 -5.70 -6.49
C ALA A 52 14.77 -4.69 -5.60
N LEU A 53 14.12 -5.18 -4.54
CA LEU A 53 13.48 -4.32 -3.57
C LEU A 53 14.52 -3.82 -2.56
N PRO A 54 14.56 -2.52 -2.24
CA PRO A 54 15.43 -2.02 -1.20
C PRO A 54 15.08 -2.67 0.14
N ARG A 55 16.10 -2.92 0.96
CA ARG A 55 15.89 -3.37 2.34
C ARG A 55 15.06 -2.35 3.11
N SER A 56 14.32 -2.80 4.12
CA SER A 56 13.60 -1.91 5.02
C SER A 56 14.55 -0.86 5.55
N LYS A 57 14.17 0.41 5.45
CA LYS A 57 14.84 1.49 6.17
C LYS A 57 14.58 1.23 7.63
N ASP A 58 15.66 0.99 8.37
CA ASP A 58 15.64 0.73 9.81
C ASP A 58 15.00 1.94 10.50
N GLN A 59 13.67 1.88 10.68
CA GLN A 59 12.93 2.86 11.47
C GLN A 59 13.27 2.60 12.93
N HIS A 60 13.02 3.55 13.83
CA HIS A 60 13.30 3.38 15.26
C HIS A 60 12.67 2.10 15.85
N GLU A 61 11.61 1.59 15.21
CA GLU A 61 10.81 0.43 15.56
C GLU A 61 11.31 -0.90 14.93
N GLY A 62 12.39 -0.87 14.15
CA GLY A 62 13.00 -2.05 13.53
C GLY A 62 12.49 -2.35 12.11
N LEU A 63 12.22 -3.64 11.83
CA LEU A 63 11.85 -4.14 10.51
C LEU A 63 10.49 -3.61 10.06
N THR A 64 10.48 -2.74 9.05
CA THR A 64 9.26 -2.12 8.51
C THR A 64 9.24 -2.07 6.99
N PHE A 65 8.11 -2.41 6.38
CA PHE A 65 7.90 -2.27 4.94
C PHE A 65 6.42 -2.28 4.61
N SER A 66 6.05 -1.73 3.45
CA SER A 66 4.67 -1.71 3.01
C SER A 66 4.52 -2.04 1.52
N TYR A 67 3.36 -2.56 1.16
CA TYR A 67 2.94 -2.79 -0.21
C TYR A 67 1.60 -2.11 -0.45
N THR A 68 1.40 -1.51 -1.61
CA THR A 68 0.09 -1.01 -2.05
C THR A 68 -0.23 -1.57 -3.42
N CYS A 69 -1.51 -1.81 -3.69
CA CYS A 69 -2.00 -2.13 -5.01
C CYS A 69 -3.48 -1.83 -5.17
N TRP A 70 -3.91 -1.71 -6.41
CA TRP A 70 -5.30 -1.74 -6.80
C TRP A 70 -5.67 -3.10 -7.33
N VAL A 71 -6.76 -3.67 -6.82
CA VAL A 71 -7.27 -4.97 -7.22
C VAL A 71 -8.74 -4.82 -7.61
N LYS A 72 -9.13 -5.47 -8.71
CA LYS A 72 -10.52 -5.66 -9.10
C LYS A 72 -10.74 -7.14 -9.32
N ILE A 73 -11.65 -7.76 -8.57
CA ILE A 73 -11.97 -9.19 -8.71
C ILE A 73 -13.26 -9.30 -9.51
N ASP A 74 -13.23 -9.95 -10.67
CA ASP A 74 -14.41 -10.08 -11.53
C ASP A 74 -15.25 -11.31 -11.16
N ASP A 75 -14.61 -12.43 -10.76
CA ASP A 75 -15.26 -13.65 -10.30
C ASP A 75 -14.45 -14.36 -9.19
N PHE A 76 -15.08 -14.57 -8.03
CA PHE A 76 -14.50 -15.34 -6.91
C PHE A 76 -14.56 -16.85 -7.14
N SER A 77 -15.49 -17.31 -7.99
CA SER A 77 -15.73 -18.73 -8.30
C SER A 77 -14.69 -19.30 -9.26
N TYR A 78 -13.91 -18.44 -9.92
CA TYR A 78 -12.76 -18.89 -10.71
C TYR A 78 -11.87 -19.78 -9.84
N ARG A 79 -11.56 -20.99 -10.32
CA ARG A 79 -10.77 -21.99 -9.57
C ARG A 79 -11.28 -22.17 -8.13
N TYR A 80 -12.57 -22.46 -8.02
CA TYR A 80 -13.22 -22.71 -6.75
C TYR A 80 -12.50 -23.80 -5.94
N GLY A 81 -12.37 -23.61 -4.62
CA GLY A 81 -11.64 -24.51 -3.73
C GLY A 81 -10.15 -24.21 -3.59
N GLU A 82 -9.57 -23.42 -4.49
CA GLU A 82 -8.14 -23.10 -4.47
C GLU A 82 -7.89 -21.60 -4.17
N PRO A 83 -6.99 -21.27 -3.22
CA PRO A 83 -6.53 -19.90 -3.04
C PRO A 83 -5.85 -19.37 -4.30
N LYS A 84 -6.18 -18.14 -4.69
CA LYS A 84 -5.74 -17.52 -5.94
C LYS A 84 -4.78 -16.39 -5.65
N VAL A 85 -3.55 -16.46 -6.19
CA VAL A 85 -2.52 -15.47 -5.90
C VAL A 85 -2.77 -14.18 -6.68
N ILE A 86 -2.88 -13.05 -5.97
CA ILE A 86 -2.83 -11.72 -6.57
C ILE A 86 -1.36 -11.31 -6.74
N PHE A 87 -0.62 -11.29 -5.63
CA PHE A 87 0.83 -11.14 -5.63
C PHE A 87 1.46 -11.87 -4.45
N THR A 88 2.74 -12.21 -4.59
CA THR A 88 3.56 -12.77 -3.53
C THR A 88 4.98 -12.24 -3.62
N LYS A 89 5.54 -11.81 -2.50
CA LYS A 89 6.98 -11.62 -2.32
C LYS A 89 7.54 -12.90 -1.74
N GLY A 90 8.06 -13.79 -2.60
CA GLY A 90 8.33 -15.16 -2.19
C GLY A 90 8.60 -16.14 -3.32
N SER A 91 8.75 -17.42 -2.97
CA SER A 91 8.84 -18.48 -3.98
C SER A 91 7.51 -18.61 -4.74
N PRO A 92 7.52 -18.88 -6.06
CA PRO A 92 6.30 -19.16 -6.82
C PRO A 92 5.48 -20.34 -6.25
N ASP A 93 6.12 -21.30 -5.59
CA ASP A 93 5.47 -22.43 -4.93
C ASP A 93 4.71 -22.06 -3.63
N LEU A 94 4.69 -20.78 -3.24
CA LEU A 94 4.09 -20.27 -2.00
C LEU A 94 4.64 -20.91 -0.71
N LYS A 95 5.83 -21.52 -0.77
CA LYS A 95 6.54 -22.07 0.41
C LYS A 95 7.18 -20.97 1.26
N THR A 96 7.49 -19.84 0.65
CA THR A 96 7.96 -18.63 1.32
C THR A 96 7.12 -17.45 0.88
N MET A 97 6.61 -16.66 1.82
CA MET A 97 5.71 -15.53 1.57
C MET A 97 5.94 -14.44 2.62
N CYS A 98 6.38 -13.25 2.21
CA CYS A 98 6.52 -12.11 3.14
C CYS A 98 6.43 -10.77 2.38
N PRO A 99 5.22 -10.29 2.04
CA PRO A 99 3.91 -10.90 2.24
C PRO A 99 3.38 -11.56 0.94
N ALA A 100 2.24 -12.24 1.04
CA ALA A 100 1.42 -12.62 -0.12
C ALA A 100 -0.03 -12.13 0.07
N LEU A 101 -0.65 -11.68 -1.02
CA LEU A 101 -2.06 -11.31 -1.09
C LEU A 101 -2.76 -12.30 -2.02
N LEU A 102 -3.79 -12.95 -1.51
CA LEU A 102 -4.55 -13.97 -2.24
C LEU A 102 -6.05 -13.69 -2.16
N VAL A 103 -6.81 -14.17 -3.13
CA VAL A 103 -8.26 -14.36 -3.01
C VAL A 103 -8.50 -15.73 -2.39
N ASP A 104 -9.40 -15.79 -1.40
CA ASP A 104 -9.79 -17.05 -0.78
C ASP A 104 -10.41 -18.02 -1.80
N GLY A 105 -10.28 -19.31 -1.54
CA GLY A 105 -10.76 -20.35 -2.45
C GLY A 105 -12.28 -20.51 -2.46
N ASN A 106 -12.94 -20.17 -1.35
CA ASN A 106 -14.33 -20.54 -1.09
C ASN A 106 -15.23 -19.34 -0.76
N THR A 107 -14.64 -18.23 -0.32
CA THR A 107 -15.36 -17.04 0.14
C THR A 107 -14.96 -15.79 -0.64
N ASN A 108 -15.78 -14.75 -0.54
CA ASN A 108 -15.49 -13.41 -1.07
C ASN A 108 -14.52 -12.63 -0.16
N SER A 109 -13.40 -13.27 0.18
CA SER A 109 -12.40 -12.73 1.10
C SER A 109 -11.05 -12.65 0.43
N LEU A 110 -10.25 -11.68 0.86
CA LEU A 110 -8.81 -11.66 0.60
C LEU A 110 -8.07 -12.27 1.80
N LEU A 111 -6.92 -12.87 1.53
CA LEU A 111 -6.02 -13.44 2.53
C LEU A 111 -4.67 -12.74 2.40
N VAL A 112 -4.23 -12.10 3.48
CA VAL A 112 -2.84 -11.65 3.62
C VAL A 112 -2.08 -12.72 4.37
N LYS A 113 -1.03 -13.26 3.76
CA LYS A 113 -0.17 -14.27 4.38
C LYS A 113 1.23 -13.71 4.59
N VAL A 114 1.75 -13.88 5.80
CA VAL A 114 3.09 -13.43 6.19
C VAL A 114 3.77 -14.55 6.95
N ASP A 115 4.88 -15.05 6.44
CA ASP A 115 5.74 -15.97 7.17
C ASP A 115 6.47 -15.20 8.27
N THR A 116 6.47 -15.76 9.46
CA THR A 116 7.24 -15.32 10.62
C THR A 116 8.21 -16.43 11.02
N PHE A 117 9.07 -16.15 12.00
CA PHE A 117 9.88 -17.22 12.60
C PHE A 117 9.06 -18.25 13.41
N GLY A 118 7.80 -17.95 13.73
CA GLY A 118 6.88 -18.87 14.43
C GLY A 118 5.97 -19.69 13.53
N GLY A 119 5.89 -19.37 12.24
CA GLY A 119 4.95 -19.98 11.28
C GLY A 119 4.33 -18.96 10.34
N THR A 120 3.33 -19.36 9.56
CA THR A 120 2.63 -18.46 8.63
C THR A 120 1.40 -17.84 9.29
N GLU A 121 1.42 -16.52 9.43
CA GLU A 121 0.27 -15.71 9.83
C GLU A 121 -0.69 -15.58 8.63
N THR A 122 -1.98 -15.82 8.84
CA THR A 122 -3.02 -15.67 7.80
C THR A 122 -4.09 -14.72 8.30
N ILE A 123 -4.24 -13.58 7.62
CA ILE A 123 -5.13 -12.49 7.99
C ILE A 123 -6.24 -12.39 6.94
N PRO A 124 -7.47 -12.84 7.26
CA PRO A 124 -8.60 -12.76 6.34
C PRO A 124 -9.23 -11.37 6.33
N ILE A 125 -9.57 -10.90 5.13
CA ILE A 125 -10.28 -9.63 4.88
C ILE A 125 -11.58 -10.00 4.17
N SER A 126 -12.68 -9.99 4.91
CA SER A 126 -13.98 -10.45 4.42
C SER A 126 -14.76 -9.36 3.69
N ASN A 127 -15.83 -9.77 2.99
CA ASN A 127 -16.80 -8.88 2.35
C ASN A 127 -16.23 -8.02 1.22
N ILE A 128 -15.35 -8.61 0.40
CA ILE A 128 -14.79 -7.91 -0.75
C ILE A 128 -15.81 -7.88 -1.90
N PRO A 129 -16.11 -6.69 -2.46
CA PRO A 129 -17.07 -6.58 -3.55
C PRO A 129 -16.49 -7.11 -4.87
N ALA A 130 -17.31 -7.84 -5.62
CA ALA A 130 -16.97 -8.20 -7.00
C ALA A 130 -17.11 -7.00 -7.94
N LYS A 131 -16.32 -6.99 -9.02
CA LYS A 131 -16.33 -6.03 -10.13
C LYS A 131 -16.10 -4.56 -9.73
N LYS A 132 -15.62 -4.31 -8.52
CA LYS A 132 -15.21 -2.98 -8.04
C LYS A 132 -13.70 -2.94 -7.83
N TRP A 133 -13.10 -1.79 -8.15
CA TRP A 133 -11.73 -1.50 -7.78
C TRP A 133 -11.64 -1.25 -6.28
N ILE A 134 -10.70 -1.92 -5.63
CA ILE A 134 -10.34 -1.69 -4.24
C ILE A 134 -8.85 -1.39 -4.14
N HIS A 135 -8.50 -0.43 -3.30
CA HIS A 135 -7.12 -0.16 -2.94
C HIS A 135 -6.78 -0.96 -1.68
N VAL A 136 -5.73 -1.77 -1.76
CA VAL A 136 -5.21 -2.57 -0.64
C VAL A 136 -3.84 -2.04 -0.29
N ALA A 137 -3.61 -1.73 1.00
CA ALA A 137 -2.27 -1.50 1.52
C ALA A 137 -1.97 -2.46 2.66
N ILE A 138 -0.80 -3.06 2.63
CA ILE A 138 -0.30 -3.97 3.66
C ILE A 138 0.95 -3.32 4.23
N ALA A 139 0.87 -2.86 5.46
CA ALA A 139 1.96 -2.30 6.24
C ALA A 139 2.42 -3.36 7.24
N VAL A 140 3.67 -3.79 7.13
CA VAL A 140 4.26 -4.82 8.00
C VAL A 140 5.29 -4.16 8.89
N GLU A 141 5.13 -4.38 10.19
CA GLU A 141 6.01 -3.97 11.27
C GLU A 141 6.65 -5.20 11.90
N GLN A 142 7.53 -4.99 12.89
CA GLN A 142 8.23 -6.08 13.55
C GLN A 142 7.28 -6.97 14.38
N ASP A 143 6.23 -6.39 14.96
CA ASP A 143 5.29 -7.02 15.89
C ASP A 143 3.81 -6.89 15.45
N ALA A 144 3.54 -6.28 14.30
CA ALA A 144 2.18 -6.19 13.75
C ALA A 144 2.13 -6.17 12.22
N VAL A 145 0.95 -6.49 11.68
CA VAL A 145 0.59 -6.29 10.28
C VAL A 145 -0.69 -5.46 10.23
N ASN A 146 -0.58 -4.27 9.66
CA ASN A 146 -1.68 -3.35 9.41
C ASN A 146 -2.18 -3.52 7.98
N VAL A 147 -3.46 -3.81 7.81
CA VAL A 147 -4.08 -3.89 6.48
C VAL A 147 -5.10 -2.77 6.31
N TYR A 148 -4.98 -2.02 5.22
CA TYR A 148 -5.87 -0.95 4.85
C TYR A 148 -6.65 -1.31 3.59
N ILE A 149 -7.95 -0.99 3.58
CA ILE A 149 -8.83 -1.12 2.44
C ILE A 149 -9.42 0.25 2.13
N ASN A 150 -9.25 0.72 0.89
CA ASN A 150 -9.69 2.04 0.44
C ASN A 150 -9.27 3.17 1.40
N GLY A 151 -8.01 3.17 1.81
CA GLY A 151 -7.43 4.23 2.64
C GLY A 151 -7.79 4.17 4.12
N ASN A 152 -8.64 3.23 4.54
CA ASN A 152 -9.04 3.06 5.94
C ASN A 152 -8.39 1.80 6.52
N LEU A 153 -7.98 1.86 7.80
CA LEU A 153 -7.47 0.71 8.52
C LEU A 153 -8.59 -0.32 8.68
N TYR A 154 -8.42 -1.50 8.09
CA TYR A 154 -9.36 -2.61 8.21
C TYR A 154 -9.05 -3.45 9.44
N ILE A 155 -7.78 -3.81 9.64
CA ILE A 155 -7.33 -4.60 10.78
C ILE A 155 -5.90 -4.25 11.16
N HIS A 156 -5.66 -4.20 12.47
CA HIS A 156 -4.33 -4.25 13.08
C HIS A 156 -4.15 -5.65 13.67
N HIS A 157 -3.25 -6.45 13.08
CA HIS A 157 -3.01 -7.83 13.48
C HIS A 157 -1.65 -7.95 14.16
N SER A 158 -1.62 -8.13 15.49
CA SER A 158 -0.38 -8.31 16.23
C SER A 158 0.20 -9.71 15.97
N ILE A 159 1.51 -9.78 15.73
CA ILE A 159 2.25 -11.01 15.46
C ILE A 159 3.25 -11.26 16.60
N THR A 160 3.39 -12.52 17.02
CA THR A 160 4.25 -12.87 18.16
C THR A 160 5.72 -13.01 17.77
N GLN A 161 5.99 -13.32 16.50
CA GLN A 161 7.33 -13.55 15.97
C GLN A 161 7.57 -12.63 14.79
N VAL A 162 8.82 -12.19 14.64
CA VAL A 162 9.23 -11.24 13.61
C VAL A 162 8.94 -11.81 12.21
N PRO A 163 8.45 -10.99 11.25
CA PRO A 163 8.28 -11.39 9.87
C PRO A 163 9.59 -11.90 9.26
N LYS A 164 9.51 -13.06 8.62
CA LYS A 164 10.63 -13.73 7.96
C LYS A 164 10.75 -13.26 6.52
N GLN A 165 11.45 -12.14 6.35
CA GLN A 165 11.79 -11.63 5.01
C GLN A 165 12.55 -12.67 4.18
N ASN A 166 12.32 -12.64 2.87
CA ASN A 166 12.96 -13.53 1.91
C ASN A 166 13.69 -12.73 0.81
N ASN A 167 14.64 -13.39 0.14
CA ASN A 167 15.40 -12.81 -0.97
C ASN A 167 14.75 -13.02 -2.34
N SER A 168 13.58 -13.67 -2.40
CA SER A 168 12.85 -13.93 -3.64
C SER A 168 12.31 -12.63 -4.24
N THR A 169 11.90 -12.64 -5.51
CA THR A 169 11.29 -11.46 -6.12
C THR A 169 9.78 -11.39 -5.83
N VAL A 170 9.12 -10.35 -6.33
CA VAL A 170 7.65 -10.25 -6.35
C VAL A 170 7.12 -10.86 -7.63
N SER A 171 6.17 -11.77 -7.48
CA SER A 171 5.46 -12.40 -8.58
C SER A 171 3.96 -12.20 -8.44
N THR A 172 3.26 -12.05 -9.56
CA THR A 172 1.80 -11.88 -9.65
C THR A 172 1.23 -12.98 -10.54
N GLY A 173 -0.06 -13.30 -10.37
CA GLY A 173 -0.75 -14.29 -11.22
C GLY A 173 -0.16 -15.71 -11.16
N VAL A 174 0.59 -16.04 -10.10
CA VAL A 174 1.29 -17.32 -9.98
C VAL A 174 0.29 -18.48 -9.93
N GLY A 175 0.62 -19.58 -10.60
CA GLY A 175 -0.20 -20.78 -10.63
C GLY A 175 -1.56 -20.59 -11.29
N GLY A 176 -1.75 -19.57 -12.14
CA GLY A 176 -3.03 -19.24 -12.79
C GLY A 176 -3.78 -18.06 -12.16
N GLY A 177 -3.28 -17.52 -11.05
CA GLY A 177 -3.74 -16.24 -10.51
C GLY A 177 -5.23 -16.19 -10.13
N PHE A 178 -5.85 -15.04 -10.33
CA PHE A 178 -7.26 -14.76 -10.02
C PHE A 178 -7.99 -14.15 -11.22
N ASP A 179 -9.32 -14.26 -11.24
CA ASP A 179 -10.12 -13.60 -12.28
C ASP A 179 -10.37 -12.14 -11.94
N GLY A 180 -9.72 -11.25 -12.67
CA GLY A 180 -9.75 -9.83 -12.38
C GLY A 180 -8.54 -9.08 -12.90
N LYS A 181 -8.26 -7.93 -12.29
CA LYS A 181 -7.17 -7.03 -12.68
C LYS A 181 -6.39 -6.55 -11.47
N LEU A 182 -5.09 -6.39 -11.66
CA LEU A 182 -4.14 -5.80 -10.71
C LEU A 182 -3.52 -4.56 -11.33
N ALA A 183 -3.40 -3.48 -10.57
CA ALA A 183 -2.73 -2.27 -11.03
C ALA A 183 -1.96 -1.56 -9.91
N ASN A 184 -0.99 -0.74 -10.32
CA ASN A 184 -0.14 0.09 -9.46
C ASN A 184 0.38 -0.68 -8.24
N LEU A 185 0.99 -1.85 -8.47
CA LEU A 185 1.64 -2.60 -7.40
C LEU A 185 2.95 -1.90 -7.05
N GLU A 186 3.04 -1.39 -5.83
CA GLU A 186 4.15 -0.59 -5.35
C GLU A 186 4.67 -1.13 -4.02
N TYR A 187 5.98 -1.01 -3.84
CA TYR A 187 6.68 -1.38 -2.61
C TYR A 187 7.30 -0.16 -1.95
N TYR A 188 7.22 -0.13 -0.63
CA TYR A 188 7.74 0.91 0.22
C TYR A 188 8.65 0.23 1.25
N GLY A 189 9.94 0.55 1.24
CA GLY A 189 10.89 0.04 2.23
C GLY A 189 10.75 0.73 3.60
N TYR A 190 9.55 1.13 3.99
CA TYR A 190 9.22 1.85 5.21
C TYR A 190 7.74 1.64 5.54
N LEU A 191 7.35 1.94 6.77
CA LEU A 191 5.96 1.92 7.17
C LEU A 191 5.17 3.09 6.56
N LEU A 192 4.12 2.80 5.82
CA LEU A 192 3.20 3.83 5.32
C LEU A 192 2.33 4.34 6.47
N THR A 193 2.34 5.65 6.66
CA THR A 193 1.38 6.32 7.57
C THR A 193 -0.02 6.30 6.97
N PRO A 194 -1.09 6.39 7.79
CA PRO A 194 -2.47 6.43 7.27
C PRO A 194 -2.69 7.52 6.20
N ASP A 195 -2.05 8.69 6.32
CA ASP A 195 -2.14 9.76 5.33
C ASP A 195 -1.39 9.43 4.03
N ALA A 196 -0.25 8.73 4.13
CA ALA A 196 0.47 8.24 2.96
C ALA A 196 -0.33 7.15 2.22
N VAL A 197 -1.03 6.26 2.95
CA VAL A 197 -1.95 5.28 2.35
C VAL A 197 -3.12 5.95 1.63
N LYS A 198 -3.71 7.00 2.22
CA LYS A 198 -4.76 7.78 1.55
C LYS A 198 -4.23 8.49 0.31
N SER A 199 -3.00 8.98 0.37
CA SER A 199 -2.33 9.62 -0.77
C SER A 199 -2.03 8.62 -1.89
N SER A 200 -1.60 7.39 -1.60
CA SER A 200 -1.40 6.35 -2.62
C SER A 200 -2.71 5.93 -3.28
N MET A 201 -3.80 5.88 -2.49
CA MET A 201 -5.16 5.64 -3.00
C MET A 201 -5.69 6.80 -3.87
N ALA A 202 -5.16 8.02 -3.77
CA ALA A 202 -5.66 9.12 -4.61
C ALA A 202 -5.40 8.91 -6.12
N ASN A 203 -4.54 7.96 -6.48
CA ASN A 203 -4.16 7.64 -7.85
C ASN A 203 -4.70 6.26 -8.29
N PRO A 204 -5.99 6.14 -8.66
CA PRO A 204 -6.54 4.90 -9.20
C PRO A 204 -5.97 4.58 -10.59
N PRO A 205 -6.01 3.31 -11.03
CA PRO A 205 -5.54 2.92 -12.34
C PRO A 205 -6.27 3.65 -13.47
N SER A 206 -5.50 4.28 -14.36
CA SER A 206 -6.01 4.94 -15.55
C SER A 206 -6.32 3.91 -16.64
N GLY A 207 -7.49 3.27 -16.56
CA GLY A 207 -7.90 2.28 -17.57
C GLY A 207 -9.26 1.67 -17.26
N GLN A 208 -10.28 2.17 -17.95
CA GLN A 208 -11.70 1.72 -17.93
C GLN A 208 -12.56 2.26 -16.78
N GLN A 209 -13.12 3.44 -17.07
CA GLN A 209 -14.41 3.94 -16.62
C GLN A 209 -14.63 4.06 -15.10
N ALA A 210 -14.50 5.30 -14.63
CA ALA A 210 -15.35 5.81 -13.57
C ALA A 210 -16.83 5.67 -14.02
N VAL A 211 -17.45 4.53 -13.71
CA VAL A 211 -18.90 4.43 -13.52
C VAL A 211 -19.13 4.03 -12.07
N GLU A 212 -18.90 5.00 -11.20
CA GLU A 212 -19.86 5.31 -10.17
C GLU A 212 -19.78 6.82 -10.04
N VAL A 213 -20.76 7.50 -10.66
CA VAL A 213 -21.17 8.82 -10.21
C VAL A 213 -21.37 8.65 -8.70
N LEU A 214 -20.46 9.22 -7.90
CA LEU A 214 -20.64 9.23 -6.45
C LEU A 214 -22.06 9.72 -6.17
N PRO A 215 -22.88 9.00 -5.39
CA PRO A 215 -24.22 9.47 -5.09
C PRO A 215 -24.10 10.85 -4.40
N PRO A 216 -25.03 11.77 -4.67
CA PRO A 216 -24.90 13.21 -4.38
C PRO A 216 -24.93 13.59 -2.90
N TYR A 217 -24.69 12.66 -1.97
CA TYR A 217 -24.65 12.99 -0.53
C TYR A 217 -23.31 13.59 -0.08
N PHE A 218 -22.24 13.45 -0.87
CA PHE A 218 -20.97 14.16 -0.65
C PHE A 218 -20.89 15.53 -1.34
N ASP A 219 -21.87 15.88 -2.16
CA ASP A 219 -21.93 17.19 -2.80
C ASP A 219 -22.67 18.18 -1.88
N ILE A 220 -21.95 19.01 -1.11
CA ILE A 220 -22.56 19.98 -0.18
C ILE A 220 -23.28 21.13 -0.93
N SER A 221 -23.18 21.20 -2.27
CA SER A 221 -23.78 22.28 -3.07
C SER A 221 -25.31 22.32 -3.02
N TRP A 222 -25.97 21.22 -2.62
CA TRP A 222 -27.42 21.21 -2.37
C TRP A 222 -27.80 22.06 -1.14
N TRP A 223 -26.91 22.25 -0.17
CA TRP A 223 -27.17 23.05 1.03
C TRP A 223 -26.80 24.53 0.84
N THR A 224 -25.71 24.81 0.12
CA THR A 224 -25.22 26.19 0.00
C THR A 224 -25.96 27.02 -1.06
N GLY A 225 -26.80 26.38 -1.88
CA GLY A 225 -27.48 27.00 -3.01
C GLY A 225 -26.48 27.43 -4.10
N ARG A 226 -26.76 27.08 -5.36
CA ARG A 226 -25.98 27.63 -6.47
C ARG A 226 -26.29 29.12 -6.59
N ARG A 227 -25.36 29.98 -6.15
CA ARG A 227 -25.36 31.38 -6.56
C ARG A 227 -24.93 31.41 -8.02
N GLY A 228 -25.86 31.81 -8.90
CA GLY A 228 -25.61 32.02 -10.32
C GLY A 228 -24.68 33.19 -10.58
#